data_AF-A0A2D4MGS5-F1
#
_entry.id   AF-A0A2D4MGS5-F1
#
_cell.length_a   1.000
_cell.length_b   1.000
_cell.length_c   1.000
_cell.angle_alpha   90.00
_cell.angle_beta   90.00
_cell.angle_gamma   90.00
#
_symmetry.space_group_name_H-M   'P 1'
#
loop_
_entity.id
_entity.type
_entity.pdbx_description
1 polymer ?
#
loop_
_entity_poly.entity_id
_entity_poly.type
_entity_poly.pdbx_seq_one_letter_code
_entity_poly.pdbx_strand_id
1 'polypeptide(L)'
;WGNSKEEKRRCVSLITSRLMHVFIIALSLLRVWINMAQLQQGGPDEKEKTTALKDLLSRIDLDELMKKDEPPFEFPDTLEGFEYTFNEKGQLRHIKTGEPFVFNYREDLHRWNQKRYEALGKIITKYVYELLEEECHLKKVYVPVDAEETEPRSFIFMSEDALINPDKLMILIQGNGVVRAGQWARRLIINEDLDSGTQIPYIKRAIEVRYLWVFLKQRYTTHPKLCVMLWFLNGIQVHLN
;
A
#
# COMPACT_ATOMS: atom_id res chain seq x y z
N TRP A 1 29.86 -20.78 -84.50
CA TRP A 1 30.86 -20.87 -83.41
C TRP A 1 31.22 -19.49 -82.78
N GLY A 2 30.38 -18.44 -82.93
CA GLY A 2 30.69 -17.08 -82.44
C GLY A 2 30.09 -16.69 -81.07
N ASN A 3 28.91 -17.20 -80.69
CA ASN A 3 28.14 -16.67 -79.55
C ASN A 3 28.65 -17.07 -78.14
N SER A 4 29.27 -18.25 -77.99
CA SER A 4 29.62 -18.80 -76.65
C SER A 4 30.79 -18.08 -75.96
N LYS A 5 31.77 -17.56 -76.72
CA LYS A 5 32.92 -16.83 -76.14
C LYS A 5 32.55 -15.43 -75.65
N GLU A 6 31.52 -14.84 -76.24
CA GLU A 6 31.08 -13.47 -75.93
C GLU A 6 30.17 -13.43 -74.70
N GLU A 7 29.32 -14.45 -74.51
CA GLU A 7 28.57 -14.67 -73.27
C GLU A 7 29.50 -14.98 -72.08
N LYS A 8 30.52 -15.82 -72.26
CA LYS A 8 31.49 -16.09 -71.18
C LYS A 8 32.27 -14.84 -70.77
N ARG A 9 32.67 -13.99 -71.72
CA ARG A 9 33.33 -12.71 -71.42
C ARG A 9 32.39 -11.72 -70.73
N ARG A 10 31.12 -11.63 -71.14
CA ARG A 10 30.10 -10.84 -70.42
C ARG A 10 29.89 -11.34 -68.99
N CYS A 11 29.80 -12.65 -68.79
CA CYS A 11 29.60 -13.25 -67.48
C CYS A 11 30.79 -13.01 -66.54
N VAL A 12 32.03 -13.18 -67.03
CA VAL A 12 33.24 -12.87 -66.25
C VAL A 12 33.33 -11.38 -65.92
N SER A 13 33.01 -10.49 -66.87
CA SER A 13 33.00 -9.03 -66.63
C SER A 13 31.93 -8.60 -65.61
N LEU A 14 30.77 -9.27 -65.60
CA LEU A 14 29.70 -9.02 -64.63
C LEU A 14 30.08 -9.50 -63.22
N ILE A 15 30.76 -10.65 -63.13
CA ILE A 15 31.24 -11.21 -61.86
C ILE A 15 32.36 -10.36 -61.28
N THR A 16 33.34 -9.91 -62.07
CA THR A 16 34.43 -9.06 -61.60
C THR A 16 33.94 -7.68 -61.17
N SER A 17 32.97 -7.09 -61.89
CA SER A 17 32.32 -5.84 -61.49
C SER A 17 31.57 -5.98 -60.16
N ARG A 18 30.80 -7.06 -59.97
CA ARG A 18 30.09 -7.32 -58.71
C ARG A 18 31.05 -7.56 -57.54
N LEU A 19 32.15 -8.29 -57.75
CA LEU A 19 33.18 -8.50 -56.73
C LEU A 19 33.86 -7.18 -56.32
N MET A 20 34.17 -6.29 -57.27
CA MET A 20 34.72 -4.97 -56.96
C MET A 20 33.73 -4.11 -56.17
N HIS A 21 32.44 -4.14 -56.51
CA HIS A 21 31.42 -3.40 -55.75
C HIS A 21 31.30 -3.88 -54.30
N VAL A 22 31.32 -5.20 -54.07
CA VAL A 22 31.30 -5.76 -52.71
C VAL A 22 32.56 -5.35 -51.94
N PHE A 23 33.73 -5.34 -52.59
CA PHE A 23 34.98 -4.93 -51.96
C PHE A 23 34.99 -3.43 -51.59
N ILE A 24 34.47 -2.56 -52.46
CA ILE A 24 34.35 -1.12 -52.18
C ILE A 24 33.39 -0.89 -51.01
N ILE A 25 32.24 -1.58 -50.97
CA ILE A 25 31.27 -1.48 -49.88
C ILE A 25 31.94 -1.91 -48.55
N ALA A 26 32.64 -3.04 -48.54
CA ALA A 26 33.34 -3.53 -47.36
C ALA A 26 34.40 -2.52 -46.85
N LEU A 27 35.18 -1.92 -47.75
CA LEU A 27 36.17 -0.89 -47.38
C LEU A 27 35.51 0.38 -46.83
N SER A 28 34.39 0.81 -47.41
CA SER A 28 33.65 1.97 -46.88
C SER A 28 33.05 1.69 -45.50
N LEU A 29 32.51 0.50 -45.27
CA LEU A 29 32.00 0.11 -43.95
C LEU A 29 33.12 0.01 -42.91
N LEU A 30 34.29 -0.51 -43.30
CA LEU A 30 35.47 -0.56 -42.43
C LEU A 30 35.94 0.85 -42.04
N ARG A 31 35.96 1.80 -42.97
CA ARG A 31 36.31 3.21 -42.69
C ARG A 31 35.30 3.87 -41.75
N VAL A 32 34.01 3.63 -41.95
CA VAL A 32 32.97 4.14 -41.03
C VAL A 32 33.15 3.55 -39.65
N TRP A 33 33.43 2.25 -39.54
CA TRP A 33 33.64 1.59 -38.25
C TRP A 33 34.88 2.12 -37.51
N ILE A 34 35.98 2.36 -38.20
CA ILE A 34 37.19 2.98 -37.63
C ILE A 34 36.89 4.41 -37.14
N ASN A 35 36.19 5.22 -37.93
CA ASN A 35 35.80 6.58 -37.53
C ASN A 35 34.86 6.57 -36.32
N MET A 36 33.90 5.64 -36.26
CA MET A 36 32.98 5.48 -35.13
C MET A 36 33.71 5.01 -33.86
N ALA A 37 34.70 4.11 -33.99
CA ALA A 37 35.54 3.66 -32.89
C ALA A 37 36.44 4.79 -32.35
N GLN A 38 36.91 5.70 -33.22
CA GLN A 38 37.65 6.89 -32.82
C GLN A 38 36.74 7.95 -32.17
N LEU A 39 35.48 8.10 -32.61
CA LEU A 39 34.50 9.01 -32.02
C LEU A 39 34.04 8.60 -30.61
N GLN A 40 34.00 7.30 -30.30
CA GLN A 40 33.68 6.81 -28.94
C GLN A 40 34.82 7.01 -27.93
N GLN A 41 36.04 7.25 -28.39
CA GLN A 41 37.16 7.58 -27.53
C GLN A 41 37.29 9.11 -27.45
N GLY A 42 36.44 9.73 -26.64
CA GLY A 42 36.69 11.09 -26.17
C GLY A 42 38.13 11.20 -25.66
N GLY A 43 38.81 12.31 -25.98
CA GLY A 43 40.24 12.48 -25.72
C GLY A 43 40.63 12.20 -24.26
N PRO A 44 41.89 11.86 -23.97
CA PRO A 44 42.36 11.46 -22.63
C PRO A 44 41.89 12.41 -21.53
N ASP A 45 41.93 13.71 -21.80
CA ASP A 45 41.54 14.80 -20.89
C ASP A 45 40.02 14.88 -20.63
N GLU A 46 39.16 14.59 -21.62
CA GLU A 46 37.70 14.54 -21.40
C GLU A 46 37.27 13.27 -20.67
N LYS A 47 37.95 12.15 -20.95
CA LYS A 47 37.69 10.89 -20.26
C LYS A 47 38.08 10.97 -18.79
N GLU A 48 39.15 11.70 -18.48
CA GLU A 48 39.62 11.96 -17.12
C GLU A 48 38.68 12.92 -16.37
N LYS A 49 38.25 14.02 -17.01
CA LYS A 49 37.25 14.95 -16.46
C LYS A 49 35.90 14.28 -16.18
N THR A 50 35.42 13.44 -17.09
CA THR A 50 34.16 12.68 -16.89
C THR A 50 34.29 11.63 -15.80
N THR A 51 35.47 11.03 -15.62
CA THR A 51 35.74 10.09 -14.53
C THR A 51 35.82 10.79 -13.18
N ALA A 52 36.50 11.94 -13.11
CA ALA A 52 36.57 12.78 -11.91
C ALA A 52 35.18 13.31 -11.50
N LEU A 53 34.37 13.75 -12.47
CA LEU A 53 32.99 14.18 -12.20
C LEU A 53 32.12 13.02 -11.69
N LYS A 54 32.25 11.82 -12.27
CA LYS A 54 31.55 10.62 -11.79
C LYS A 54 31.98 10.21 -10.38
N ASP A 55 33.28 10.30 -10.08
CA ASP A 55 33.82 10.02 -8.74
C ASP A 55 33.29 11.02 -7.70
N LEU A 56 33.28 12.32 -8.04
CA LEU A 56 32.70 13.36 -7.18
C LEU A 56 31.20 13.15 -6.94
N LEU A 57 30.43 12.80 -7.99
CA LEU A 57 29.00 12.51 -7.85
C LEU A 57 28.74 11.24 -7.04
N SER A 58 29.58 10.21 -7.15
CA SER A 58 29.44 8.99 -6.34
C SER A 58 29.76 9.17 -4.85
N ARG A 59 30.45 10.26 -4.50
CA ARG A 59 30.74 10.63 -3.11
C ARG A 59 29.63 11.47 -2.48
N ILE A 60 28.70 11.98 -3.27
CA ILE A 60 27.50 12.65 -2.78
C ILE A 60 26.49 11.55 -2.45
N ASP A 61 26.21 11.37 -1.16
CA ASP A 61 25.10 10.53 -0.73
C ASP A 61 23.78 11.26 -1.05
N LEU A 62 23.25 10.99 -2.25
CA LEU A 62 21.97 11.54 -2.71
C LEU A 62 20.84 11.17 -1.75
N ASP A 63 20.89 10.01 -1.08
CA ASP A 63 19.88 9.61 -0.10
C ASP A 63 19.97 10.47 1.18
N GLU A 64 21.17 10.91 1.55
CA GLU A 64 21.39 11.81 2.70
C GLU A 64 20.96 13.26 2.39
N LEU A 65 21.16 13.72 1.15
CA LEU A 65 20.65 15.00 0.67
C LEU A 65 19.12 15.00 0.55
N MET A 66 18.52 13.94 -0.01
CA MET A 66 17.05 13.81 -0.12
C MET A 66 16.35 13.73 1.24
N LYS A 67 17.00 13.17 2.28
CA LYS A 67 16.46 13.16 3.65
C LYS A 67 16.32 14.55 4.27
N LYS A 68 17.11 15.54 3.85
CA LYS A 68 17.05 16.91 4.41
C LYS A 68 15.87 17.73 3.86
N ASP A 69 15.37 17.40 2.68
CA ASP A 69 14.28 18.13 2.02
C ASP A 69 12.92 17.42 2.16
N GLU A 70 12.85 16.27 2.86
CA GLU A 70 11.57 15.61 3.14
C GLU A 70 10.70 16.49 4.07
N PRO A 71 9.43 16.77 3.71
CA PRO A 71 8.52 17.52 4.56
C PRO A 71 8.27 16.80 5.90
N PRO A 72 7.99 17.54 6.98
CA PRO A 72 7.71 16.95 8.28
C PRO A 72 6.48 16.02 8.21
N PHE A 73 6.50 14.97 9.03
CA PHE A 73 5.37 14.05 9.20
C PHE A 73 4.34 14.59 10.18
N GLU A 74 3.95 15.85 9.98
CA GLU A 74 2.89 16.51 10.73
C GLU A 74 1.61 16.44 9.90
N PHE A 75 0.63 15.71 10.43
CA PHE A 75 -0.67 15.53 9.81
C PHE A 75 -1.76 15.99 10.78
N PRO A 76 -2.88 16.52 10.27
CA PRO A 76 -4.05 16.82 11.09
C PRO A 76 -4.56 15.59 11.84
N ASP A 77 -5.37 15.80 12.87
CA ASP A 77 -5.93 14.73 13.70
C ASP A 77 -7.45 14.56 13.54
N THR A 78 -8.07 15.36 12.67
CA THR A 78 -9.51 15.31 12.32
C THR A 78 -9.72 15.09 10.82
N LEU A 79 -10.91 14.58 10.45
CA LEU A 79 -11.27 14.39 9.04
C LEU A 79 -11.34 15.73 8.30
N GLU A 80 -11.89 16.75 8.97
CA GLU A 80 -12.01 18.11 8.46
C GLU A 80 -10.64 18.74 8.23
N GLY A 81 -9.67 18.49 9.12
CA GLY A 81 -8.29 18.93 8.95
C GLY A 81 -7.62 18.29 7.72
N PHE A 82 -8.01 17.06 7.39
CA PHE A 82 -7.63 16.38 6.14
C PHE A 82 -8.40 16.88 4.91
N GLU A 83 -9.39 17.76 5.09
CA GLU A 83 -10.35 18.23 4.10
C GLU A 83 -11.29 17.13 3.55
N TYR A 84 -11.56 16.09 4.34
CA TYR A 84 -12.50 15.02 3.97
C TYR A 84 -13.67 14.90 4.95
N THR A 85 -14.76 14.33 4.48
CA THR A 85 -15.90 13.91 5.29
C THR A 85 -16.56 12.67 4.67
N PHE A 86 -17.35 11.94 5.45
CA PHE A 86 -18.21 10.89 4.91
C PHE A 86 -19.53 11.49 4.45
N ASN A 87 -19.91 11.23 3.20
CA ASN A 87 -21.20 11.67 2.67
C ASN A 87 -22.36 10.77 3.15
N GLU A 88 -23.59 11.10 2.76
CA GLU A 88 -24.80 10.32 3.10
C GLU A 88 -24.76 8.86 2.65
N LYS A 89 -23.93 8.53 1.66
CA LYS A 89 -23.72 7.16 1.17
C LYS A 89 -22.58 6.44 1.91
N GLY A 90 -22.04 7.03 2.97
CA GLY A 90 -20.91 6.49 3.73
C GLY A 90 -19.57 6.53 2.98
N GLN A 91 -19.44 7.35 1.93
CA GLN A 91 -18.22 7.43 1.13
C GLN A 91 -17.33 8.59 1.58
N LEU A 92 -16.02 8.34 1.74
CA LEU A 92 -15.05 9.39 2.06
C LEU A 92 -14.82 10.31 0.86
N ARG A 93 -15.16 11.60 1.00
CA ARG A 93 -15.07 12.60 -0.07
C ARG A 93 -14.46 13.90 0.42
N HIS A 94 -13.74 14.57 -0.46
CA HIS A 94 -13.17 15.87 -0.17
C HIS A 94 -14.30 16.89 0.06
N ILE A 95 -14.22 17.68 1.12
CA ILE A 95 -15.31 18.58 1.57
C ILE A 95 -15.71 19.59 0.49
N LYS A 96 -14.72 20.20 -0.16
CA LYS A 96 -14.97 21.25 -1.18
C LYS A 96 -15.31 20.69 -2.58
N THR A 97 -14.56 19.71 -3.06
CA THR A 97 -14.64 19.23 -4.45
C THR A 97 -15.52 18.00 -4.62
N GLY A 98 -15.77 17.24 -3.55
CA GLY A 98 -16.47 15.97 -3.63
C GLY A 98 -15.64 14.83 -4.23
N GLU A 99 -14.35 15.03 -4.48
CA GLU A 99 -13.46 14.02 -5.08
C GLU A 99 -13.08 12.91 -4.08
N PRO A 100 -12.76 11.68 -4.55
CA PRO A 100 -12.31 10.60 -3.70
C PRO A 100 -10.89 10.83 -3.17
N PHE A 101 -10.48 10.04 -2.18
CA PHE A 101 -9.15 10.12 -1.60
C PHE A 101 -8.05 9.75 -2.61
N VAL A 102 -7.02 10.59 -2.72
CA VAL A 102 -5.83 10.34 -3.53
C VAL A 102 -4.66 9.92 -2.64
N PHE A 103 -4.13 8.72 -2.87
CA PHE A 103 -2.96 8.19 -2.13
C PHE A 103 -1.66 8.85 -2.57
N ASN A 104 -1.38 8.90 -3.87
CA ASN A 104 -0.21 9.58 -4.44
C ASN A 104 -0.41 11.09 -4.47
N TYR A 105 -0.58 11.70 -3.28
CA TYR A 105 -0.81 13.12 -3.14
C TYR A 105 0.42 13.95 -3.56
N ARG A 106 1.61 13.41 -3.33
CA ARG A 106 2.89 13.94 -3.82
C ARG A 106 3.61 12.86 -4.62
N GLU A 107 3.82 13.07 -5.91
CA GLU A 107 4.29 12.02 -6.84
C GLU A 107 5.60 11.36 -6.38
N ASP A 108 6.59 12.16 -5.95
CA ASP A 108 7.93 11.67 -5.59
C ASP A 108 8.11 11.29 -4.11
N LEU A 109 7.08 11.48 -3.27
CA LEU A 109 7.20 11.30 -1.81
C LEU A 109 6.36 10.13 -1.31
N HIS A 110 6.70 8.92 -1.77
CA HIS A 110 6.02 7.68 -1.38
C HIS A 110 5.99 7.46 0.13
N ARG A 111 7.11 7.71 0.83
CA ARG A 111 7.21 7.56 2.29
C ARG A 111 6.25 8.51 3.01
N TRP A 112 6.17 9.76 2.56
CA TRP A 112 5.26 10.75 3.13
C TRP A 112 3.80 10.42 2.85
N ASN A 113 3.46 10.01 1.61
CA ASN A 113 2.11 9.59 1.26
C ASN A 113 1.64 8.40 2.10
N GLN A 114 2.53 7.44 2.34
CA GLN A 114 2.26 6.31 3.23
C GLN A 114 1.97 6.78 4.66
N LYS A 115 2.74 7.73 5.18
CA LYS A 115 2.51 8.31 6.52
C LYS A 115 1.20 9.09 6.60
N ARG A 116 0.85 9.85 5.55
CA ARG A 116 -0.44 10.54 5.41
C ARG A 116 -1.61 9.55 5.46
N TYR A 117 -1.51 8.46 4.72
CA TYR A 117 -2.51 7.40 4.68
C TYR A 117 -2.66 6.70 6.04
N GLU A 118 -1.56 6.44 6.74
CA GLU A 118 -1.57 5.90 8.10
C GLU A 118 -2.24 6.85 9.10
N ALA A 119 -1.96 8.16 9.01
CA ALA A 119 -2.57 9.18 9.84
C ALA A 119 -4.09 9.25 9.63
N LEU A 120 -4.55 9.34 8.37
CA LEU A 120 -5.97 9.30 8.04
C LEU A 120 -6.65 8.01 8.56
N GLY A 121 -5.98 6.87 8.42
CA GLY A 121 -6.46 5.59 8.93
C GLY A 121 -6.71 5.55 10.44
N LYS A 122 -5.93 6.31 11.24
CA LYS A 122 -6.15 6.43 12.69
C LYS A 122 -7.39 7.28 12.99
N ILE A 123 -7.63 8.34 12.21
CA ILE A 123 -8.80 9.21 12.35
C ILE A 123 -10.07 8.42 12.02
N ILE A 124 -10.07 7.70 10.89
CA ILE A 124 -11.18 6.82 10.50
C ILE A 124 -11.47 5.77 11.58
N THR A 125 -10.43 5.25 12.26
CA THR A 125 -10.64 4.31 13.35
C THR A 125 -11.42 4.91 14.51
N LYS A 126 -11.15 6.18 14.88
CA LYS A 126 -11.90 6.88 15.93
C LYS A 126 -13.35 7.10 15.48
N TYR A 127 -13.53 7.58 14.25
CA TYR A 127 -14.84 7.79 13.66
C TYR A 127 -15.69 6.51 13.64
N VAL A 128 -15.13 5.37 13.26
CA VAL A 128 -15.87 4.08 13.32
C VAL A 128 -16.25 3.71 14.76
N TYR A 129 -15.44 4.03 15.76
CA TYR A 129 -15.82 3.79 17.17
C TYR A 129 -16.99 4.66 17.60
N GLU A 130 -17.00 5.93 17.20
CA GLU A 130 -18.12 6.85 17.43
C GLU A 130 -19.40 6.27 16.81
N LEU A 131 -19.34 5.78 15.56
CA LEU A 131 -20.51 5.14 14.93
C LEU A 131 -20.99 3.87 15.65
N LEU A 132 -20.08 3.06 16.20
CA LEU A 132 -20.46 1.88 16.98
C LEU A 132 -21.17 2.26 18.29
N GLU A 133 -20.76 3.36 18.92
CA GLU A 133 -21.35 3.85 20.16
C GLU A 133 -22.68 4.57 19.90
N GLU A 134 -22.70 5.49 18.93
CA GLU A 134 -23.83 6.39 18.66
C GLU A 134 -24.92 5.73 17.81
N GLU A 135 -24.55 5.10 16.68
CA GLU A 135 -25.54 4.53 15.76
C GLU A 135 -25.91 3.08 16.07
N CYS A 136 -24.98 2.34 16.69
CA CYS A 136 -25.19 0.91 16.99
C CYS A 136 -25.45 0.66 18.48
N HIS A 137 -25.40 1.70 19.32
CA HIS A 137 -25.67 1.64 20.76
C HIS A 137 -24.84 0.58 21.49
N LEU A 138 -23.58 0.38 21.06
CA LEU A 138 -22.65 -0.53 21.72
C LEU A 138 -21.83 0.23 22.75
N LYS A 139 -21.64 -0.37 23.92
CA LYS A 139 -20.72 0.15 24.93
C LYS A 139 -19.32 -0.41 24.75
N LYS A 140 -18.33 0.45 24.92
CA LYS A 140 -16.92 0.07 24.99
C LYS A 140 -16.54 -0.38 26.40
N VAL A 141 -16.19 -1.65 26.57
CA VAL A 141 -15.80 -2.27 27.84
C VAL A 141 -14.33 -2.68 27.79
N TYR A 142 -13.58 -2.39 28.85
CA TYR A 142 -12.17 -2.79 28.95
C TYR A 142 -12.03 -4.18 29.56
N VAL A 143 -11.07 -4.95 29.04
CA VAL A 143 -10.82 -6.34 29.45
C VAL A 143 -9.31 -6.51 29.71
N PRO A 144 -8.89 -7.14 30.82
CA PRO A 144 -9.74 -7.65 31.90
C PRO A 144 -10.33 -6.51 32.75
N VAL A 145 -11.48 -6.78 33.39
CA VAL A 145 -12.29 -5.74 34.08
C VAL A 145 -11.65 -5.34 35.42
N ASP A 146 -10.90 -6.26 36.01
CA ASP A 146 -10.20 -6.20 37.29
C ASP A 146 -8.72 -5.81 37.16
N ALA A 147 -8.26 -5.43 35.96
CA ALA A 147 -6.85 -5.05 35.77
C ALA A 147 -6.46 -3.86 36.67
N GLU A 148 -5.23 -3.84 37.18
CA GLU A 148 -4.67 -2.64 37.79
C GLU A 148 -4.33 -1.57 36.73
N GLU A 149 -3.99 -0.35 37.14
CA GLU A 149 -3.66 0.76 36.21
C GLU A 149 -2.39 0.48 35.40
N THR A 150 -1.47 -0.29 35.98
CA THR A 150 -0.20 -0.69 35.36
C THR A 150 -0.34 -1.90 34.43
N GLU A 151 -1.47 -2.61 34.48
CA GLU A 151 -1.69 -3.83 33.72
C GLU A 151 -2.21 -3.56 32.31
N PRO A 152 -1.79 -4.37 31.32
CA PRO A 152 -2.20 -4.16 29.93
C PRO A 152 -3.68 -4.48 29.75
N ARG A 153 -4.48 -3.45 29.47
CA ARG A 153 -5.90 -3.61 29.10
C ARG A 153 -6.11 -3.61 27.59
N SER A 154 -7.12 -4.38 27.17
CA SER A 154 -7.74 -4.33 25.85
C SER A 154 -9.17 -3.81 25.99
N PHE A 155 -9.92 -3.72 24.89
CA PHE A 155 -11.32 -3.34 24.95
C PHE A 155 -12.16 -4.07 23.92
N ILE A 156 -13.45 -4.08 24.20
CA ILE A 156 -14.48 -4.66 23.38
C ILE A 156 -15.67 -3.71 23.26
N PHE A 157 -16.40 -3.78 22.15
CA PHE A 157 -17.76 -3.26 22.05
C PHE A 157 -18.80 -4.34 22.34
N MET A 158 -19.83 -4.05 23.10
CA MET A 158 -20.92 -5.00 23.32
C MET A 158 -22.23 -4.27 23.52
N SER A 159 -23.36 -4.93 23.28
CA SER A 159 -24.66 -4.35 23.59
C SER A 159 -24.84 -4.25 25.11
N GLU A 160 -25.74 -3.38 25.56
CA GLU A 160 -25.98 -3.20 26.99
C GLU A 160 -26.39 -4.49 27.70
N ASP A 161 -27.22 -5.28 27.02
CA ASP A 161 -27.82 -6.52 27.50
C ASP A 161 -26.94 -7.76 27.28
N ALA A 162 -25.73 -7.60 26.71
CA ALA A 162 -24.84 -8.68 26.26
C ALA A 162 -24.59 -9.83 27.25
N LEU A 163 -24.68 -9.55 28.55
CA LEU A 163 -24.37 -10.50 29.62
C LEU A 163 -25.62 -11.02 30.36
N ILE A 164 -26.78 -10.42 30.13
CA ILE A 164 -28.01 -10.72 30.88
C ILE A 164 -29.09 -11.33 30.00
N ASN A 165 -29.03 -11.10 28.68
CA ASN A 165 -30.03 -11.60 27.75
C ASN A 165 -29.80 -13.12 27.51
N PRO A 166 -30.79 -13.99 27.80
CA PRO A 166 -30.66 -15.43 27.64
C PRO A 166 -30.82 -15.90 26.18
N ASP A 167 -31.11 -14.98 25.24
CA ASP A 167 -31.28 -15.29 23.82
C ASP A 167 -29.93 -15.53 23.11
N LYS A 168 -29.90 -15.35 21.79
CA LYS A 168 -28.80 -15.75 20.91
C LYS A 168 -27.70 -14.69 20.87
N LEU A 169 -26.45 -15.09 21.13
CA LEU A 169 -25.25 -14.26 21.04
C LEU A 169 -24.53 -14.41 19.69
N MET A 170 -24.30 -13.28 19.01
CA MET A 170 -23.47 -13.11 17.84
C MET A 170 -22.13 -12.47 18.23
N ILE A 171 -21.04 -13.09 17.78
CA ILE A 171 -19.67 -12.62 18.05
C ILE A 171 -19.01 -12.31 16.72
N LEU A 172 -18.55 -11.06 16.55
CA LEU A 172 -17.81 -10.62 15.36
C LEU A 172 -16.33 -10.46 15.73
N ILE A 173 -15.48 -11.20 15.03
CA ILE A 173 -14.02 -11.18 15.22
C ILE A 173 -13.37 -10.72 13.94
N GLN A 174 -12.63 -9.63 14.04
CA GLN A 174 -11.79 -9.07 13.00
C GLN A 174 -10.44 -9.79 12.94
N GLY A 175 -9.86 -9.83 11.74
CA GLY A 175 -8.52 -10.37 11.53
C GLY A 175 -7.44 -9.55 12.22
N ASN A 176 -6.24 -10.11 12.26
CA ASN A 176 -5.08 -9.49 12.90
C ASN A 176 -4.45 -8.37 12.04
N GLY A 177 -3.69 -7.47 12.66
CA GLY A 177 -2.81 -6.50 11.99
C GLY A 177 -3.25 -5.04 12.16
N VAL A 178 -3.33 -4.33 11.03
CA VAL A 178 -3.67 -2.89 11.00
C VAL A 178 -5.16 -2.61 11.15
N VAL A 179 -6.00 -3.65 11.04
CA VAL A 179 -7.45 -3.57 11.22
C VAL A 179 -7.78 -3.42 12.70
N ARG A 180 -8.82 -2.66 12.97
CA ARG A 180 -9.23 -2.26 14.32
C ARG A 180 -10.68 -2.67 14.53
N ALA A 181 -11.17 -2.41 15.74
CA ALA A 181 -12.51 -2.85 16.09
C ALA A 181 -13.57 -2.28 15.13
N GLY A 182 -14.56 -3.10 14.77
CA GLY A 182 -15.63 -2.71 13.84
C GLY A 182 -15.24 -2.59 12.37
N GLN A 183 -14.00 -2.90 11.97
CA GLN A 183 -13.54 -2.72 10.59
C GLN A 183 -13.20 -4.06 9.92
N TRP A 184 -13.46 -4.17 8.61
CA TRP A 184 -12.97 -5.25 7.77
C TRP A 184 -11.66 -4.86 7.09
N ALA A 185 -11.63 -3.68 6.46
CA ALA A 185 -10.45 -3.19 5.77
C ALA A 185 -10.48 -1.68 5.62
N ARG A 186 -9.41 -1.02 6.09
CA ARG A 186 -9.23 0.43 5.91
C ARG A 186 -9.28 0.86 4.43
N ARG A 187 -8.74 0.03 3.54
CA ARG A 187 -8.72 0.30 2.10
C ARG A 187 -10.14 0.42 1.53
N LEU A 188 -11.06 -0.43 1.98
CA LEU A 188 -12.46 -0.38 1.55
C LEU A 188 -13.14 0.88 2.07
N ILE A 189 -12.97 1.19 3.37
CA ILE A 189 -13.54 2.41 3.97
C ILE A 189 -13.12 3.69 3.23
N ILE A 190 -11.85 3.77 2.82
CA ILE A 190 -11.30 4.96 2.15
C ILE A 190 -11.72 5.07 0.69
N ASN A 191 -11.79 3.95 -0.04
CA ASN A 191 -11.96 3.98 -1.51
C ASN A 191 -13.38 3.64 -1.97
N GLU A 192 -14.16 2.94 -1.15
CA GLU A 192 -15.53 2.53 -1.45
C GLU A 192 -16.49 3.26 -0.50
N ASP A 193 -16.77 2.68 0.67
CA ASP A 193 -17.69 3.21 1.67
C ASP A 193 -17.54 2.50 3.04
N LEU A 194 -18.25 3.03 4.04
CA LEU A 194 -18.35 2.45 5.38
C LEU A 194 -19.03 1.08 5.37
N ASP A 195 -19.98 0.83 4.48
CA ASP A 195 -20.76 -0.41 4.49
C ASP A 195 -19.90 -1.62 4.08
N SER A 196 -19.11 -1.48 3.02
CA SER A 196 -18.19 -2.53 2.57
C SER A 196 -16.98 -2.66 3.49
N GLY A 197 -16.54 -1.56 4.09
CA GLY A 197 -15.33 -1.49 4.89
C GLY A 197 -15.49 -1.81 6.37
N THR A 198 -16.72 -1.85 6.90
CA THR A 198 -16.98 -2.01 8.35
C THR A 198 -17.95 -3.14 8.67
N GLN A 199 -18.00 -3.48 9.95
CA GLN A 199 -18.93 -4.46 10.51
C GLN A 199 -20.34 -3.87 10.72
N ILE A 200 -20.50 -2.55 10.61
CA ILE A 200 -21.72 -1.80 10.96
C ILE A 200 -22.99 -2.33 10.27
N PRO A 201 -22.99 -2.71 8.97
CA PRO A 201 -24.21 -3.23 8.35
C PRO A 201 -24.68 -4.56 8.93
N TYR A 202 -23.75 -5.45 9.31
CA TYR A 202 -24.06 -6.75 9.93
C TYR A 202 -24.59 -6.55 11.34
N ILE A 203 -23.97 -5.62 12.04
CA ILE A 203 -24.34 -5.09 13.33
C ILE A 203 -25.80 -4.57 13.29
N LYS A 204 -26.12 -3.60 12.43
CA LYS A 204 -27.47 -3.04 12.31
C LYS A 204 -28.51 -4.12 12.00
N ARG A 205 -28.21 -5.04 11.08
CA ARG A 205 -29.08 -6.18 10.77
C ARG A 205 -29.31 -7.11 11.96
N ALA A 206 -28.29 -7.33 12.79
CA ALA A 206 -28.42 -8.17 13.99
C ALA A 206 -29.30 -7.52 15.07
N ILE A 207 -29.24 -6.18 15.22
CA ILE A 207 -30.17 -5.43 16.09
C ILE A 207 -31.60 -5.58 15.58
N GLU A 208 -31.85 -5.42 14.28
CA GLU A 208 -33.18 -5.54 13.68
C GLU A 208 -33.82 -6.92 13.94
N VAL A 209 -33.01 -7.98 13.97
CA VAL A 209 -33.46 -9.37 14.17
C VAL A 209 -33.37 -9.82 15.65
N ARG A 210 -32.91 -8.96 16.57
CA ARG A 210 -32.72 -9.22 18.02
C ARG A 210 -31.67 -10.31 18.36
N TYR A 211 -30.45 -10.18 17.87
CA TYR A 211 -29.29 -10.96 18.35
C TYR A 211 -28.42 -10.13 19.33
N LEU A 212 -27.74 -10.80 20.26
CA LEU A 212 -26.89 -10.29 21.35
C LEU A 212 -25.41 -10.18 20.94
N TRP A 213 -24.55 -9.41 21.62
CA TRP A 213 -23.26 -8.96 21.08
C TRP A 213 -22.05 -9.12 22.01
N VAL A 214 -20.94 -9.65 21.52
CA VAL A 214 -19.61 -9.45 22.13
C VAL A 214 -18.57 -9.23 21.02
N PHE A 215 -17.87 -8.10 21.08
CA PHE A 215 -16.70 -7.80 20.26
C PHE A 215 -15.44 -8.32 20.98
N LEU A 216 -14.36 -8.69 20.29
CA LEU A 216 -13.09 -9.01 20.95
C LEU A 216 -11.91 -8.38 20.21
N LYS A 217 -11.07 -7.63 20.94
CA LYS A 217 -9.78 -7.14 20.42
C LYS A 217 -8.67 -8.13 20.79
N GLN A 218 -8.12 -8.81 19.80
CA GLN A 218 -6.92 -9.63 19.96
C GLN A 218 -5.68 -8.70 20.07
N ARG A 219 -4.84 -8.90 21.09
CA ARG A 219 -3.53 -8.23 21.21
C ARG A 219 -2.45 -9.30 21.37
N TYR A 220 -1.38 -9.22 20.59
CA TYR A 220 -0.19 -10.05 20.79
C TYR A 220 0.59 -9.56 22.01
N THR A 221 1.00 -10.50 22.87
CA THR A 221 2.18 -10.37 23.74
C THR A 221 3.14 -11.51 23.42
N THR A 222 4.42 -11.18 23.27
CA THR A 222 5.54 -12.06 22.87
C THR A 222 5.98 -13.06 23.94
N HIS A 223 5.05 -13.52 24.78
CA HIS A 223 5.26 -14.62 25.71
C HIS A 223 4.09 -15.60 25.56
N PRO A 224 4.32 -16.83 25.08
CA PRO A 224 3.26 -17.78 24.81
C PRO A 224 2.79 -18.37 26.14
N LYS A 225 1.93 -17.65 26.86
CA LYS A 225 1.20 -18.24 27.99
C LYS A 225 -0.28 -17.88 28.09
N LEU A 226 -0.83 -16.90 27.38
CA LEU A 226 -2.27 -16.62 27.50
C LEU A 226 -2.79 -15.73 26.35
N CYS A 227 -3.11 -16.29 25.19
CA CYS A 227 -3.87 -15.53 24.18
C CYS A 227 -4.62 -16.44 23.21
N VAL A 228 -5.39 -17.36 23.79
CA VAL A 228 -6.41 -18.13 23.10
C VAL A 228 -7.62 -18.11 24.03
N MET A 229 -8.59 -17.24 23.76
CA MET A 229 -9.96 -17.47 24.23
C MET A 229 -10.64 -18.36 23.18
N LEU A 230 -10.05 -19.53 22.94
CA LEU A 230 -10.79 -20.77 22.72
C LEU A 230 -10.77 -21.50 24.08
N TRP A 231 -11.83 -22.26 24.33
CA TRP A 231 -12.27 -22.88 25.59
C TRP A 231 -13.34 -22.00 26.26
N PHE A 232 -14.63 -22.34 26.24
CA PHE A 232 -15.22 -23.67 26.45
C PHE A 232 -16.38 -23.98 25.49
N LEU A 233 -16.17 -24.93 24.59
CA LEU A 233 -17.21 -25.87 24.14
C LEU A 233 -16.65 -27.27 24.38
N ASN A 234 -16.61 -27.67 25.65
CA ASN A 234 -16.72 -29.05 26.12
C ASN A 234 -16.83 -28.98 27.64
N GLY A 235 -17.91 -29.55 28.16
CA GLY A 235 -18.55 -29.14 29.41
C GLY A 235 -17.65 -29.05 30.64
N ILE A 236 -17.93 -28.05 31.48
CA ILE A 236 -17.83 -28.05 32.93
C ILE A 236 -18.60 -26.81 33.41
N GLN A 237 -19.54 -27.05 34.33
CA GLN A 237 -20.31 -26.04 35.08
C GLN A 237 -19.40 -24.93 35.64
N VAL A 238 -19.79 -23.68 35.41
CA VAL A 238 -19.40 -22.59 36.31
C VAL A 238 -20.66 -22.14 37.02
N HIS A 239 -20.80 -22.58 38.27
CA HIS A 239 -21.72 -21.99 39.23
C HIS A 239 -21.25 -20.57 39.51
N LEU A 240 -22.13 -19.60 39.30
CA LEU A 240 -22.02 -18.27 39.86
C LEU A 240 -22.25 -18.39 41.38
N ASN A 241 -21.26 -17.98 42.16
CA ASN A 241 -21.44 -17.46 43.52
C ASN A 241 -21.08 -15.98 43.48
#